data_AF-A0A6I2TZK5-F1
#
_entry.id   AF-A0A6I2TZK5-F1
#
_cell.length_a   1.000
_cell.length_b   1.000
_cell.length_c   1.000
_cell.angle_alpha   90.00
_cell.angle_beta   90.00
_cell.angle_gamma   90.00
#
_symmetry.space_group_name_H-M   'P 1'
#
loop_
_entity.id
_entity.type
_entity.pdbx_description
1 polymer ?
#
loop_
_entity_poly.entity_id
_entity_poly.type
_entity_poly.pdbx_seq_one_letter_code
_entity_poly.pdbx_strand_id
1 'polypeptide(L)' 'MEFSAKEERYFQHFKGGKYKFIHSAFDSETQERGVKTTVFLA' A
#
# COMPACT_ATOMS: atom_id res chain seq x y z
N MET A 1 -14.00 -11.13 -14.67
CA MET A 1 -13.71 -10.64 -13.31
C MET A 1 -13.81 -9.12 -13.37
N GLU A 2 -14.98 -8.55 -13.07
CA GLU A 2 -15.12 -7.10 -13.01
C GLU A 2 -14.21 -6.57 -11.91
N PHE A 3 -13.23 -5.76 -12.29
CA PHE A 3 -12.30 -5.13 -11.38
C PHE A 3 -13.05 -3.97 -10.71
N SER A 4 -13.79 -4.29 -9.65
CA SER A 4 -14.43 -3.32 -8.76
C SER A 4 -13.45 -2.17 -8.51
N ALA A 5 -13.91 -0.94 -8.72
CA ALA A 5 -13.10 0.27 -8.59
C ALA A 5 -12.23 0.16 -7.34
N LYS A 6 -10.90 0.04 -7.54
CA LYS A 6 -9.95 -0.24 -6.47
C LYS A 6 -10.13 0.83 -5.40
N GLU A 7 -10.76 0.47 -4.27
CA GLU A 7 -10.96 1.40 -3.16
C GLU A 7 -9.61 2.06 -2.82
N GLU A 8 -9.55 3.38 -2.97
CA GLU A 8 -8.35 4.15 -2.67
C GLU A 8 -8.13 4.19 -1.17
N ARG A 9 -7.24 3.33 -0.67
CA ARG A 9 -6.90 3.28 0.76
C ARG A 9 -5.73 4.18 1.08
N TYR A 10 -5.88 5.04 2.08
CA TYR A 10 -4.83 5.92 2.60
C TYR A 10 -4.51 5.57 4.05
N PHE A 11 -3.25 5.73 4.44
CA PHE A 11 -2.78 5.55 5.81
C PHE A 11 -2.09 6.81 6.31
N GLN A 12 -2.33 7.18 7.55
CA GLN A 12 -1.59 8.25 8.22
C GLN A 12 -0.31 7.64 8.82
N HIS A 13 0.85 8.13 8.40
CA HIS A 13 2.12 7.75 9.02
C HIS A 13 2.30 8.50 10.34
N PHE A 14 2.91 7.83 11.32
CA PHE A 14 3.19 8.43 12.63
C PHE A 14 4.14 9.64 12.56
N LYS A 15 5.01 9.73 11.53
CA LYS A 15 5.85 10.91 11.27
C LYS A 15 5.15 12.04 10.51
N GLY A 16 3.83 11.98 10.34
CA GLY A 16 3.02 13.05 9.72
C GLY A 16 2.74 12.90 8.22
N GLY A 17 3.50 12.08 7.48
CA GLY A 17 3.21 11.80 6.06
C GLY A 17 1.95 10.97 5.84
N LYS A 18 1.34 11.07 4.65
CA LYS A 18 0.24 10.16 4.25
C LYS A 18 0.78 9.14 3.25
N TYR A 19 0.33 7.89 3.37
CA TYR A 19 0.65 6.84 2.41
C TYR A 19 -0.59 6.46 1.61
N LYS A 20 -0.45 6.26 0.30
CA LYS A 20 -1.50 5.62 -0.52
C LYS A 20 -1.16 4.15 -0.73
N PHE A 21 -2.12 3.28 -0.47
CA PHE A 21 -2.03 1.86 -0.79
C PHE A 21 -2.02 1.67 -2.31
N ILE A 22 -1.04 0.94 -2.83
CA ILE A 22 -1.03 0.54 -4.24
C ILE A 22 -1.48 -0.91 -4.37
N HIS A 23 -0.72 -1.84 -3.78
CA HIS A 23 -1.04 -3.26 -3.73
C HIS A 23 -0.16 -3.99 -2.70
N SER A 24 -0.52 -5.23 -2.34
CA SER A 24 0.37 -6.15 -1.60
C SER A 24 1.11 -7.07 -2.57
N ALA A 25 2.33 -7.46 -2.24
CA ALA A 25 3.13 -8.43 -2.97
C ALA A 25 3.58 -9.54 -2.02
N PHE A 26 3.63 -10.78 -2.52
CA PHE A 26 4.24 -11.89 -1.81
C PHE A 26 5.64 -12.09 -2.35
N ASP A 27 6.62 -12.16 -1.45
CA ASP A 27 8.00 -12.49 -1.78
C ASP A 27 8.23 -13.97 -1.51
N SER A 28 8.61 -14.74 -2.54
CA SER A 28 8.83 -16.18 -2.41
C SER A 28 10.18 -16.54 -1.79
N GLU A 29 11.15 -15.63 -1.81
CA GLU A 29 12.48 -15.83 -1.24
C GLU A 29 12.42 -15.73 0.28
N THR A 30 11.78 -14.68 0.80
CA THR A 30 11.61 -14.46 2.25
C THR A 30 10.32 -15.09 2.81
N GLN A 31 9.40 -15.53 1.94
CA GLN A 31 8.05 -16.00 2.29
C GLN A 31 7.20 -14.94 3.00
N GLU A 32 7.56 -13.66 2.87
CA GLU A 32 6.85 -12.54 3.51
C GLU A 32 5.85 -11.88 2.55
N ARG A 33 4.86 -11.20 3.13
CA ARG A 33 3.94 -10.35 2.37
C ARG A 33 4.22 -8.88 2.66
N GLY A 34 4.74 -8.18 1.65
CA GLY A 34 4.95 -6.74 1.69
C GLY A 34 3.72 -5.95 1.23
N VAL A 35 3.62 -4.71 1.70
CA VAL A 35 2.66 -3.72 1.19
C VAL A 35 3.42 -2.64 0.44
N LYS A 36 3.05 -2.41 -0.82
CA LYS A 36 3.59 -1.31 -1.62
C LYS A 36 2.74 -0.06 -1.42
N THR A 37 3.38 1.00 -0.96
CA THR A 37 2.75 2.31 -0.76
C THR A 37 3.55 3.42 -1.45
N THR A 38 2.89 4.55 -1.73
CA THR A 38 3.56 5.82 -2.08
C THR A 38 3.50 6.76 -0.90
N VAL A 39 4.62 7.45 -0.60
CA VAL A 39 4.74 8.49 0.43
C VAL A 39 4.36 9.85 -0.13
N PHE A 40 3.42 10.51 0.53
CA PHE A 40 3.13 11.92 0.35
C PHE A 40 3.71 12.65 1.58
N LEU A 41 4.78 13.40 1.35
CA LEU A 41 5.33 14.34 2.33
C LEU A 41 4.40 15.56 2.32
N ALA A 42 3.88 15.93 3.50
CA ALA A 42 3.12 17.14 3.73
C ALA A 42 4.05 18.25 4.21
#